data_AF-A0A1T1BSE7-F1
#
_entry.id   AF-A0A1T1BSE7-F1
#
_cell.length_a   1.000
_cell.length_b   1.000
_cell.length_c   1.000
_cell.angle_alpha   90.00
_cell.angle_beta   90.00
_cell.angle_gamma   90.00
#
_symmetry.space_group_name_H-M   'P 1'
#
loop_
_entity.id
_entity.type
_entity.pdbx_description
1 polymer ?
#
loop_
_entity_poly.entity_id
_entity_poly.type
_entity_poly.pdbx_seq_one_letter_code
_entity_poly.pdbx_strand_id
1 'polypeptide(L)'
;MKNNEIVDKLNNIHLQNFSIEDLDEEIQNQKLIFVAEGKQDEAKLLWINQTILEIHKLYRNAFELVKNKSYYQAWCQLERIEITIHSLKKHFTYNKEQYFLWHIEKCTKNLQILYPYRLFASSEILKKKKICSVCDKEISIRNFCGHIVGEIYNGEMCHRIVTECEILGISIVENPGNKFSVMFLKDEKTNEQIDQYNYDTLDYLFEMINSPYEIWDLEISQKESKIVDYKNVGRNDLCTCNSGKKFKRCCLLKIGKKYPHYEFILTNPSSKTLLTNTLRNRKASH
;
A
#
# COMPACT_ATOMS: atom_id res chain seq x y z
N MET A 1 4.41 -8.83 30.52
CA MET A 1 3.01 -9.35 30.39
C MET A 1 3.03 -10.80 29.92
N LYS A 2 1.99 -11.61 30.17
CA LYS A 2 1.85 -12.90 29.47
C LYS A 2 1.54 -12.62 27.99
N ASN A 3 2.12 -13.38 27.06
CA ASN A 3 1.90 -13.26 25.61
C ASN A 3 0.42 -13.05 25.22
N ASN A 4 -0.50 -13.65 25.98
CA ASN A 4 -1.94 -13.52 25.80
C ASN A 4 -2.44 -12.06 25.80
N GLU A 5 -1.94 -11.18 26.69
CA GLU A 5 -2.41 -9.80 26.75
C GLU A 5 -1.92 -8.97 25.54
N ILE A 6 -0.74 -9.26 25.00
CA ILE A 6 -0.26 -8.66 23.75
C ILE A 6 -1.18 -9.08 22.60
N VAL A 7 -1.49 -10.37 22.51
CA VAL A 7 -2.39 -10.92 21.48
C VAL A 7 -3.78 -10.30 21.58
N ASP A 8 -4.33 -10.12 22.79
CA ASP A 8 -5.63 -9.48 22.99
C ASP A 8 -5.64 -8.01 22.53
N LYS A 9 -4.58 -7.25 22.83
CA LYS A 9 -4.41 -5.88 22.33
C LYS A 9 -4.31 -5.86 20.80
N LEU A 10 -3.51 -6.75 20.21
CA LEU A 10 -3.36 -6.83 18.75
C LEU A 10 -4.67 -7.21 18.05
N ASN A 11 -5.47 -8.12 18.60
CA ASN A 11 -6.77 -8.47 18.01
C ASN A 11 -7.71 -7.26 17.94
N ASN A 12 -7.57 -6.33 18.89
CA ASN A 12 -8.41 -5.14 19.04
C ASN A 12 -7.70 -3.84 18.58
N ILE A 13 -6.58 -3.94 17.86
CA ILE A 13 -5.75 -2.78 17.46
C ILE A 13 -6.50 -1.75 16.59
N HIS A 14 -7.49 -2.20 15.83
CA HIS A 14 -8.33 -1.35 14.99
C HIS A 14 -9.27 -0.44 15.82
N LEU A 15 -9.53 -0.78 17.09
CA LEU A 15 -10.30 0.05 18.01
C LEU A 15 -9.49 1.25 18.55
N GLN A 16 -8.16 1.23 18.39
CA GLN A 16 -7.26 2.34 18.77
C GLN A 16 -7.31 2.72 20.26
N ASN A 17 -7.62 1.75 21.14
CA ASN A 17 -7.77 1.97 22.58
C ASN A 17 -6.43 2.02 23.36
N PHE A 18 -5.30 1.96 22.66
CA PHE A 18 -3.96 1.97 23.26
C PHE A 18 -2.94 2.60 22.30
N SER A 19 -1.82 3.06 22.85
CA SER A 19 -0.66 3.57 22.11
C SER A 19 0.05 2.41 21.41
N ILE A 20 0.17 2.50 20.07
CA ILE A 20 0.87 1.49 19.27
C ILE A 20 2.38 1.55 19.56
N GLU A 21 2.91 2.74 19.80
CA GLU A 21 4.31 2.99 20.11
C GLU A 21 4.71 2.34 21.43
N ASP A 22 3.89 2.52 22.48
CA ASP A 22 4.15 1.93 23.80
C ASP A 22 4.10 0.40 23.73
N LEU A 23 3.15 -0.17 22.97
CA LEU A 23 3.06 -1.62 22.79
C LEU A 23 4.27 -2.16 22.01
N ASP A 24 4.77 -1.43 21.01
CA ASP A 24 5.95 -1.85 20.25
C ASP A 24 7.21 -1.85 21.13
N GLU A 25 7.39 -0.82 21.95
CA GLU A 25 8.50 -0.74 22.90
C GLU A 25 8.44 -1.88 23.92
N GLU A 26 7.25 -2.18 24.46
CA GLU A 26 7.05 -3.30 25.38
C GLU A 26 7.38 -4.65 24.70
N ILE A 27 6.90 -4.88 23.47
CA ILE A 27 7.22 -6.11 22.74
C ILE A 27 8.72 -6.20 22.47
N GLN A 28 9.36 -5.10 22.09
CA GLN A 28 10.79 -5.06 21.82
C GLN A 28 11.61 -5.39 23.07
N ASN A 29 11.25 -4.82 24.22
CA ASN A 29 11.91 -5.09 25.50
C ASN A 29 11.79 -6.56 25.88
N GLN A 30 10.59 -7.15 25.74
CA GLN A 30 10.40 -8.59 25.99
C GLN A 30 11.17 -9.47 25.01
N LYS A 31 11.27 -9.07 23.73
CA LYS A 31 12.04 -9.79 22.70
C LYS A 31 13.51 -9.84 23.06
N LEU A 32 14.09 -8.72 23.50
CA LEU A 32 15.48 -8.66 23.94
C LEU A 32 15.76 -9.59 25.13
N ILE A 33 14.82 -9.70 26.07
CA ILE A 33 14.92 -10.63 27.21
C ILE A 33 14.94 -12.08 26.72
N PHE A 34 14.00 -12.49 25.86
CA PHE A 34 13.96 -13.86 25.33
C PHE A 34 15.18 -14.21 24.48
N VAL A 35 15.69 -13.26 23.70
CA VAL A 35 16.94 -13.45 22.95
C VAL A 35 18.12 -13.68 23.90
N ALA A 36 18.24 -12.89 24.97
CA ALA A 36 19.29 -13.06 25.97
C ALA A 36 19.20 -14.40 26.72
N GLU A 37 17.98 -14.91 26.93
CA GLU A 37 17.71 -16.20 27.56
C GLU A 37 17.83 -17.40 26.60
N GLY A 38 18.12 -17.17 25.31
CA GLY A 38 18.20 -18.24 24.31
C GLY A 38 16.84 -18.85 23.91
N LYS A 39 15.74 -18.17 24.23
CA LYS A 39 14.35 -18.58 23.96
C LYS A 39 13.92 -18.17 22.56
N GLN A 40 14.40 -18.92 21.56
CA GLN A 40 14.23 -18.56 20.15
C GLN A 40 12.77 -18.60 19.67
N ASP A 41 11.98 -19.57 20.13
CA ASP A 41 10.59 -19.72 19.70
C ASP A 41 9.73 -18.56 20.23
N GLU A 42 9.94 -18.15 21.47
CA GLU A 42 9.28 -16.99 22.07
C GLU A 42 9.71 -15.68 21.40
N ALA A 43 11.00 -15.53 21.09
CA ALA A 43 11.49 -14.38 20.32
C ALA A 43 10.87 -14.34 18.90
N LYS A 44 10.66 -15.50 18.27
CA LYS A 44 9.97 -15.62 16.98
C LYS A 44 8.50 -15.20 17.09
N LEU A 45 7.79 -15.59 18.15
CA LEU A 45 6.42 -15.14 18.41
C LEU A 45 6.34 -13.62 18.58
N LEU A 46 7.30 -13.01 19.29
CA LEU A 46 7.33 -11.56 19.43
C LEU A 46 7.64 -10.84 18.11
N TRP A 47 8.49 -11.40 17.24
CA TRP A 47 8.68 -10.86 15.88
C TRP A 47 7.38 -10.88 15.08
N ILE A 48 6.56 -11.94 15.19
CA ILE A 48 5.24 -12.00 14.54
C ILE A 48 4.35 -10.86 15.05
N ASN A 49 4.29 -10.68 16.38
CA ASN A 49 3.50 -9.61 17.01
C ASN A 49 3.96 -8.21 16.56
N GLN A 50 5.28 -7.94 16.51
CA GLN A 50 5.82 -6.67 16.00
C GLN A 50 5.52 -6.46 14.53
N THR A 51 5.60 -7.52 13.72
CA THR A 51 5.33 -7.43 12.29
C THR A 51 3.86 -7.12 12.02
N ILE A 52 2.93 -7.66 12.82
CA ILE A 52 1.51 -7.28 12.79
C ILE A 52 1.38 -5.80 13.12
N LEU A 53 1.99 -5.35 14.22
CA LEU A 53 1.93 -3.96 14.65
C LEU A 53 2.51 -2.99 13.60
N GLU A 54 3.59 -3.37 12.95
CA GLU A 54 4.21 -2.61 11.85
C GLU A 54 3.26 -2.48 10.65
N ILE A 55 2.53 -3.54 10.27
CA ILE A 55 1.50 -3.46 9.22
C ILE A 55 0.46 -2.38 9.56
N HIS A 56 0.03 -2.30 10.83
CA HIS A 56 -0.90 -1.26 11.27
C HIS A 56 -0.29 0.14 11.24
N LYS A 57 0.97 0.30 11.66
CA LYS A 57 1.70 1.58 11.57
C LYS A 57 1.78 2.06 10.13
N LEU A 58 2.23 1.20 9.22
CA LEU A 58 2.33 1.47 7.79
C LEU A 58 0.97 1.86 7.20
N TYR A 59 -0.09 1.14 7.55
CA TYR A 59 -1.43 1.41 7.04
C TYR A 59 -2.01 2.74 7.54
N ARG A 60 -1.87 3.04 8.84
CA ARG A 60 -2.24 4.35 9.40
C ARG A 60 -1.45 5.48 8.73
N ASN A 61 -0.15 5.29 8.55
CA ASN A 61 0.72 6.26 7.90
C ASN A 61 0.32 6.49 6.43
N ALA A 62 0.08 5.42 5.67
CA ALA A 62 -0.39 5.51 4.28
C ALA A 62 -1.70 6.32 4.19
N PHE A 63 -2.64 6.06 5.09
CA PHE A 63 -3.92 6.77 5.14
C PHE A 63 -3.74 8.28 5.40
N GLU A 64 -2.94 8.65 6.40
CA GLU A 64 -2.65 10.06 6.71
C GLU A 64 -1.89 10.75 5.56
N LEU A 65 -0.96 10.06 4.91
CA LEU A 65 -0.25 10.59 3.75
C LEU A 65 -1.20 10.87 2.57
N VAL A 66 -2.18 10.00 2.29
CA VAL A 66 -3.19 10.27 1.26
C VAL A 66 -4.06 11.46 1.64
N LYS A 67 -4.55 11.54 2.88
CA LYS A 67 -5.31 12.72 3.37
C LYS A 67 -4.54 14.02 3.18
N ASN A 68 -3.24 13.99 3.42
CA ASN A 68 -2.33 15.14 3.27
C ASN A 68 -1.81 15.30 1.84
N LYS A 69 -2.38 14.60 0.86
CA LYS A 69 -2.01 14.66 -0.57
C LYS A 69 -0.55 14.33 -0.87
N SER A 70 0.11 13.61 0.04
CA SER A 70 1.47 13.06 -0.12
C SER A 70 1.41 11.69 -0.81
N TYR A 71 0.88 11.68 -2.05
CA TYR A 71 0.45 10.45 -2.73
C TYR A 71 1.58 9.46 -2.99
N TYR A 72 2.77 9.94 -3.40
CA TYR A 72 3.91 9.08 -3.67
C TYR A 72 4.44 8.39 -2.41
N GLN A 73 4.56 9.13 -1.30
CA GLN A 73 4.95 8.55 -0.03
C GLN A 73 3.92 7.51 0.43
N ALA A 74 2.62 7.81 0.31
CA ALA A 74 1.55 6.87 0.65
C ALA A 74 1.66 5.58 -0.19
N TRP A 75 1.91 5.69 -1.49
CA TRP A 75 2.13 4.55 -2.38
C TRP A 75 3.30 3.67 -1.94
N CYS A 76 4.41 4.28 -1.52
CA CYS A 76 5.56 3.55 -0.97
C CYS A 76 5.17 2.78 0.30
N GLN A 77 4.33 3.37 1.16
CA GLN A 77 3.80 2.65 2.33
C GLN A 77 2.91 1.47 1.92
N LEU A 78 2.03 1.64 0.92
CA LEU A 78 1.17 0.55 0.43
C LEU A 78 1.97 -0.65 -0.11
N GLU A 79 3.04 -0.40 -0.87
CA GLU A 79 3.95 -1.48 -1.29
C GLU A 79 4.66 -2.12 -0.09
N ARG A 80 5.10 -1.32 0.88
CA ARG A 80 5.72 -1.85 2.11
C ARG A 80 4.78 -2.79 2.85
N ILE A 81 3.49 -2.45 2.95
CA ILE A 81 2.47 -3.31 3.55
C ILE A 81 2.40 -4.67 2.84
N GLU A 82 2.40 -4.70 1.51
CA GLU A 82 2.39 -5.98 0.75
C GLU A 82 3.61 -6.85 1.06
N ILE A 83 4.80 -6.23 1.10
CA ILE A 83 6.05 -6.91 1.43
C ILE A 83 6.03 -7.45 2.86
N THR A 84 5.56 -6.65 3.82
CA THR A 84 5.50 -7.02 5.24
C THR A 84 4.47 -8.13 5.47
N ILE A 85 3.30 -8.07 4.85
CA ILE A 85 2.29 -9.16 4.89
C ILE A 85 2.83 -10.44 4.27
N HIS A 86 3.53 -10.36 3.14
CA HIS A 86 4.14 -11.55 2.52
C HIS A 86 5.16 -12.21 3.44
N SER A 87 5.97 -11.40 4.13
CA SER A 87 6.96 -11.87 5.10
C SER A 87 6.29 -12.54 6.30
N LEU A 88 5.24 -11.92 6.83
CA LEU A 88 4.45 -12.44 7.94
C LEU A 88 3.83 -13.80 7.61
N LYS A 89 3.17 -13.94 6.44
CA LYS A 89 2.45 -15.16 6.00
C LYS A 89 3.27 -16.45 5.99
N LYS A 90 4.61 -16.37 6.02
CA LYS A 90 5.47 -17.55 6.13
C LYS A 90 5.53 -18.13 7.54
N HIS A 91 5.17 -17.35 8.56
CA HIS A 91 5.38 -17.68 9.98
C HIS A 91 4.10 -17.74 10.80
N PHE A 92 2.95 -17.40 10.21
CA PHE A 92 1.68 -17.42 10.90
C PHE A 92 0.56 -17.99 10.03
N THR A 93 -0.40 -18.65 10.68
CA THR A 93 -1.62 -19.09 10.01
C THR A 93 -2.55 -17.91 9.83
N TYR A 94 -2.69 -17.45 8.59
CA TYR A 94 -3.53 -16.31 8.26
C TYR A 94 -5.01 -16.60 8.55
N ASN A 95 -5.62 -15.84 9.47
CA ASN A 95 -7.05 -15.86 9.77
C ASN A 95 -7.67 -14.50 9.39
N LYS A 96 -8.80 -14.51 8.68
CA LYS A 96 -9.49 -13.30 8.22
C LYS A 96 -10.06 -12.44 9.36
N GLU A 97 -10.36 -13.05 10.49
CA GLU A 97 -11.02 -12.41 11.63
C GLU A 97 -10.02 -11.86 12.65
N GLN A 98 -8.75 -12.26 12.56
CA GLN A 98 -7.72 -11.87 13.53
C GLN A 98 -6.97 -10.63 13.08
N TYR A 99 -6.67 -9.78 14.06
CA TYR A 99 -5.80 -8.61 13.92
C TYR A 99 -6.20 -7.61 12.82
N PHE A 100 -7.40 -7.74 12.22
CA PHE A 100 -7.84 -6.88 11.11
C PHE A 100 -6.95 -6.91 9.84
N LEU A 101 -6.06 -7.91 9.71
CA LEU A 101 -5.09 -8.00 8.60
C LEU A 101 -5.75 -8.20 7.24
N TRP A 102 -6.88 -8.91 7.18
CA TRP A 102 -7.62 -9.11 5.94
C TRP A 102 -8.18 -7.82 5.38
N HIS A 103 -8.71 -6.97 6.25
CA HIS A 103 -9.18 -5.65 5.84
C HIS A 103 -8.01 -4.82 5.29
N ILE A 104 -6.88 -4.74 6.01
CA ILE A 104 -5.70 -3.98 5.56
C ILE A 104 -5.19 -4.49 4.22
N GLU A 105 -5.03 -5.80 4.06
CA GLU A 105 -4.53 -6.38 2.81
C GLU A 105 -5.46 -6.07 1.63
N LYS A 106 -6.77 -6.19 1.85
CA LYS A 106 -7.78 -5.90 0.83
C LYS A 106 -7.81 -4.41 0.47
N CYS A 107 -7.85 -3.53 1.47
CA CYS A 107 -7.85 -2.09 1.26
C CYS A 107 -6.55 -1.63 0.59
N THR A 108 -5.40 -2.19 0.95
CA THR A 108 -4.11 -1.91 0.29
C THR A 108 -4.20 -2.19 -1.22
N LYS A 109 -4.73 -3.36 -1.61
CA LYS A 109 -4.93 -3.73 -3.01
C LYS A 109 -5.91 -2.79 -3.71
N ASN A 110 -7.06 -2.51 -3.09
CA ASN A 110 -8.06 -1.61 -3.65
C ASN A 110 -7.50 -0.20 -3.84
N LEU A 111 -6.78 0.35 -2.85
CA LEU A 111 -6.12 1.65 -2.96
C LEU A 111 -5.12 1.66 -4.11
N GLN A 112 -4.27 0.65 -4.22
CA GLN A 112 -3.29 0.58 -5.30
C GLN A 112 -3.94 0.57 -6.70
N ILE A 113 -5.15 0.02 -6.85
CA ILE A 113 -5.91 0.06 -8.11
C ILE A 113 -6.35 1.49 -8.47
N LEU A 114 -6.68 2.31 -7.47
CA LEU A 114 -7.11 3.70 -7.66
C LEU A 114 -5.93 4.61 -8.04
N TYR A 115 -4.70 4.21 -7.73
CA TYR A 115 -3.53 5.01 -8.08
C TYR A 115 -3.37 5.13 -9.61
N PRO A 116 -3.14 6.36 -10.10
CA PRO A 116 -3.04 6.65 -11.53
C PRO A 116 -1.68 6.28 -12.16
N TYR A 117 -0.76 5.68 -11.40
CA TYR A 117 0.59 5.39 -11.90
C TYR A 117 0.57 4.39 -13.06
N ARG A 118 1.29 4.72 -14.13
CA ARG A 118 1.39 3.91 -15.35
C ARG A 118 2.81 3.81 -15.90
N LEU A 119 3.75 4.63 -15.43
CA LEU A 119 5.14 4.63 -15.89
C LEU A 119 6.05 4.40 -14.70
N PHE A 120 6.86 3.34 -14.79
CA PHE A 120 7.79 2.95 -13.75
C PHE A 120 9.17 2.64 -14.34
N ALA A 121 10.21 2.90 -13.56
CA ALA A 121 11.57 2.50 -13.86
C ALA A 121 11.83 1.08 -13.34
N SER A 122 12.05 0.15 -14.25
CA SER A 122 12.51 -1.21 -13.92
C SER A 122 14.03 -1.26 -14.06
N SER A 123 14.72 -1.37 -12.93
CA SER A 123 16.19 -1.42 -12.88
C SER A 123 16.73 -2.84 -13.03
N GLU A 124 17.73 -3.01 -13.88
CA GLU A 124 18.57 -4.21 -13.96
C GLU A 124 19.80 -4.02 -13.08
N ILE A 125 19.86 -4.74 -11.95
CA ILE A 125 20.90 -4.57 -10.92
C ILE A 125 21.72 -5.86 -10.77
N LEU A 126 23.02 -5.76 -11.04
CA LEU A 126 24.00 -6.79 -10.72
C LEU A 126 24.44 -6.66 -9.26
N LYS A 127 24.07 -7.62 -8.41
CA LYS A 127 24.45 -7.67 -7.00
C LYS A 127 25.85 -8.30 -6.87
N LYS A 128 26.87 -7.49 -6.60
CA LYS A 128 28.27 -7.93 -6.51
C LYS A 128 28.59 -8.54 -5.14
N LYS A 129 28.19 -7.86 -4.06
CA LYS A 129 28.38 -8.35 -2.68
C LYS A 129 27.09 -8.24 -1.88
N LYS A 130 26.91 -9.19 -0.98
CA LYS A 130 25.76 -9.25 -0.07
C LYS A 130 26.15 -9.91 1.24
N ILE A 131 25.56 -9.43 2.32
CA ILE A 131 25.73 -9.98 3.68
C ILE A 131 24.41 -10.56 4.20
N CYS A 132 24.49 -11.45 5.17
CA CYS A 132 23.32 -11.93 5.92
C CYS A 132 22.91 -10.91 6.96
N SER A 133 21.63 -10.55 7.05
CA SER A 133 21.13 -9.60 8.05
C SER A 133 21.16 -10.11 9.51
N VAL A 134 21.43 -11.40 9.73
CA VAL A 134 21.43 -12.03 11.06
C VAL A 134 22.84 -12.21 11.63
N CYS A 135 23.85 -12.43 10.77
CA CYS A 135 25.20 -12.72 11.22
C CYS A 135 26.29 -11.94 10.49
N ASP A 136 25.91 -10.99 9.64
CA ASP A 136 26.78 -10.09 8.87
C ASP A 136 27.84 -10.76 7.98
N LYS A 137 27.82 -12.10 7.89
CA LYS A 137 28.73 -12.86 7.04
C LYS A 137 28.43 -12.58 5.57
N GLU A 138 29.49 -12.35 4.78
CA GLU A 138 29.40 -12.25 3.34
C GLU A 138 28.94 -13.58 2.72
N ILE A 139 28.00 -13.49 1.77
CA ILE A 139 27.33 -14.65 1.18
C ILE A 139 27.65 -14.73 -0.30
N SER A 140 28.28 -15.84 -0.69
CA SER A 140 28.54 -16.20 -2.08
C SER A 140 27.97 -17.58 -2.40
N ILE A 141 28.02 -18.00 -3.66
CA ILE A 141 27.57 -19.34 -4.07
C ILE A 141 28.35 -20.44 -3.34
N ARG A 142 29.64 -20.21 -3.09
CA ARG A 142 30.54 -21.19 -2.43
C ARG A 142 30.55 -21.06 -0.92
N ASN A 143 30.22 -19.88 -0.37
CA ASN A 143 30.25 -19.59 1.06
C ASN A 143 28.87 -19.14 1.54
N PHE A 144 28.11 -20.06 2.12
CA PHE A 144 26.85 -19.76 2.79
C PHE A 144 27.00 -19.73 4.32
N CYS A 145 26.08 -19.05 5.00
CA CYS A 145 26.08 -18.91 6.46
C CYS A 145 25.13 -19.87 7.19
N GLY A 146 24.40 -20.73 6.46
CA GLY A 146 23.40 -21.65 7.03
C GLY A 146 22.02 -21.03 7.27
N HIS A 147 21.90 -19.71 7.44
CA HIS A 147 20.61 -19.04 7.60
C HIS A 147 19.78 -19.05 6.30
N ILE A 148 18.51 -19.44 6.45
CA ILE A 148 17.50 -19.52 5.40
C ILE A 148 16.87 -18.14 5.23
N VAL A 149 16.83 -17.64 3.99
CA VAL A 149 16.22 -16.34 3.69
C VAL A 149 14.72 -16.42 3.91
N GLY A 150 14.20 -15.48 4.70
CA GLY A 150 12.81 -15.43 5.12
C GLY A 150 12.53 -16.16 6.42
N GLU A 151 13.47 -16.91 7.01
CA GLU A 151 13.31 -17.51 8.34
C GLU A 151 13.69 -16.55 9.47
N ILE A 152 13.17 -16.81 10.67
CA ILE A 152 13.37 -15.97 11.85
C ILE A 152 14.39 -16.60 12.79
N TYR A 153 15.39 -15.82 13.16
CA TYR A 153 16.48 -16.18 14.05
C TYR A 153 16.59 -15.11 15.13
N ASN A 154 16.55 -15.50 16.40
CA ASN A 154 16.65 -14.58 17.54
C ASN A 154 15.72 -13.36 17.42
N GLY A 155 14.48 -13.59 16.98
CA GLY A 155 13.49 -12.53 16.84
C GLY A 155 13.73 -11.58 15.67
N GLU A 156 14.56 -11.95 14.68
CA GLU A 156 14.81 -11.17 13.46
C GLU A 156 14.70 -12.04 12.21
N MET A 157 14.08 -11.51 11.15
CA MET A 157 13.95 -12.23 9.88
C MET A 157 15.21 -12.10 9.02
N CYS A 158 15.77 -13.25 8.62
CA CYS A 158 16.94 -13.31 7.75
C CYS A 158 16.62 -12.83 6.33
N HIS A 159 17.37 -11.84 5.86
CA HIS A 159 17.39 -11.39 4.47
C HIS A 159 18.83 -11.11 4.03
N ARG A 160 19.00 -10.77 2.74
CA ARG A 160 20.31 -10.44 2.17
C ARG A 160 20.39 -8.94 1.96
N ILE A 161 21.33 -8.30 2.66
CA ILE A 161 21.64 -6.89 2.47
C ILE A 161 22.67 -6.80 1.35
N VAL A 162 22.34 -6.12 0.27
CA VAL A 162 23.27 -5.90 -0.84
C VAL A 162 24.16 -4.72 -0.47
N THR A 163 25.46 -4.97 -0.32
CA THR A 163 26.45 -3.96 0.09
C THR A 163 27.22 -3.38 -1.10
N GLU A 164 27.22 -4.08 -2.24
CA GLU A 164 27.83 -3.61 -3.48
C GLU A 164 26.98 -4.07 -4.67
N CYS A 165 26.62 -3.14 -5.54
CA CYS A 165 25.87 -3.42 -6.77
C CYS A 165 26.27 -2.52 -7.93
N GLU A 166 25.87 -2.91 -9.13
CA GLU A 166 26.03 -2.16 -10.36
C GLU A 166 24.69 -2.11 -11.09
N ILE A 167 24.32 -0.93 -11.59
CA ILE A 167 23.13 -0.76 -12.43
C ILE A 167 23.55 -1.02 -13.88
N LEU A 168 23.00 -2.07 -14.47
CA LEU A 168 23.28 -2.45 -15.86
C LEU A 168 22.38 -1.72 -16.86
N GLY A 169 21.16 -1.39 -16.43
CA GLY A 169 20.17 -0.76 -17.28
C GLY A 169 18.91 -0.35 -16.53
N ILE A 170 18.11 0.51 -17.17
CA ILE A 170 16.79 0.92 -16.69
C ILE A 170 15.83 0.87 -17.87
N SER A 171 14.73 0.15 -17.70
CA SER A 171 13.63 0.08 -18.66
C SER A 171 12.41 0.82 -18.14
N ILE A 172 11.62 1.44 -19.03
CA ILE A 172 10.34 2.05 -18.67
C ILE A 172 9.23 1.02 -18.90
N VAL A 173 8.45 0.74 -17.86
CA VAL A 173 7.42 -0.32 -17.88
C VAL A 173 6.11 0.16 -17.26
N GLU A 174 5.01 -0.51 -17.61
CA GLU A 174 3.70 -0.28 -16.98
C GLU A 174 3.45 -1.17 -15.76
N ASN A 175 4.14 -2.32 -15.68
CA ASN A 175 3.99 -3.29 -14.60
C ASN A 175 5.36 -3.60 -13.97
N PRO A 176 5.78 -2.88 -12.91
CA PRO A 176 7.09 -3.04 -12.30
C PRO A 176 7.12 -4.17 -11.27
N GLY A 177 8.32 -4.73 -11.04
CA GLY A 177 8.58 -5.54 -9.84
C GLY A 177 8.71 -4.70 -8.57
N ASN A 178 9.28 -3.48 -8.69
CA ASN A 178 9.41 -2.50 -7.62
C ASN A 178 8.38 -1.38 -7.84
N LYS A 179 7.25 -1.45 -7.17
CA LYS A 179 6.13 -0.50 -7.35
C LYS A 179 6.55 0.93 -6.99
N PHE A 180 7.45 1.14 -6.03
CA PHE A 180 7.95 2.46 -5.64
C PHE A 180 8.69 3.20 -6.76
N SER A 181 9.14 2.53 -7.83
CA SER A 181 9.95 3.16 -8.88
C SER A 181 9.10 3.95 -9.88
N VAL A 182 8.25 4.85 -9.39
CA VAL A 182 7.33 5.68 -10.20
C VAL A 182 8.11 6.74 -10.97
N MET A 183 7.79 6.92 -12.26
CA MET A 183 8.38 7.97 -13.09
C MET A 183 7.51 9.22 -13.08
N PHE A 184 8.16 10.34 -12.78
CA PHE A 184 7.59 11.69 -12.78
C PHE A 184 8.19 12.53 -13.91
N LEU A 185 7.42 13.49 -14.42
CA LEU A 185 7.92 14.45 -15.41
C LEU A 185 8.79 15.51 -14.73
N LYS A 186 9.48 16.31 -15.53
CA LYS A 186 10.19 17.50 -15.08
C LYS A 186 9.61 18.74 -15.73
N ASP A 187 9.59 19.84 -14.99
CA ASP A 187 9.32 21.15 -15.56
C ASP A 187 10.46 21.54 -16.52
N GLU A 188 10.14 21.94 -17.75
CA GLU A 188 11.15 22.30 -18.74
C GLU A 188 11.93 23.58 -18.38
N LYS A 189 11.36 24.46 -17.55
CA LYS A 189 11.96 25.74 -17.18
C LYS A 189 12.70 25.66 -15.85
N THR A 190 12.12 25.03 -14.83
CA THR A 190 12.72 24.94 -13.50
C THR A 190 13.56 23.68 -13.31
N ASN A 191 13.39 22.67 -14.18
CA ASN A 191 14.00 21.34 -14.08
C ASN A 191 13.60 20.58 -12.78
N GLU A 192 12.59 21.07 -12.07
CA GLU A 192 12.03 20.42 -10.88
C GLU A 192 11.11 19.27 -11.28
N GLN A 193 10.97 18.30 -10.38
CA GLN A 193 10.07 17.18 -10.58
C GLN A 193 8.61 17.64 -10.49
N ILE A 194 7.78 17.22 -11.45
CA ILE A 194 6.34 17.43 -11.46
C ILE A 194 5.64 16.08 -11.32
N ASP A 195 4.75 15.97 -10.33
CA ASP A 195 3.77 14.89 -10.29
C ASP A 195 2.63 15.18 -11.27
N GLN A 196 2.70 14.54 -12.44
CA GLN A 196 1.76 14.75 -13.55
C GLN A 196 0.45 13.94 -13.42
N TYR A 197 0.32 13.11 -12.39
CA TYR A 197 -0.79 12.18 -12.29
C TYR A 197 -2.04 12.82 -11.67
N ASN A 198 -3.22 12.27 -11.97
CA ASN A 198 -4.51 12.74 -11.45
C ASN A 198 -5.03 11.77 -10.39
N TYR A 199 -5.26 12.28 -9.18
CA TYR A 199 -5.69 11.51 -8.01
C TYR A 199 -7.17 11.70 -7.64
N ASP A 200 -8.00 12.31 -8.51
CA ASP A 200 -9.39 12.69 -8.21
C ASP A 200 -10.25 11.53 -7.68
N THR A 201 -10.03 10.32 -8.21
CA THR A 201 -10.77 9.12 -7.77
C THR A 201 -10.37 8.69 -6.35
N LEU A 202 -9.08 8.83 -6.01
CA LEU A 202 -8.57 8.53 -4.68
C LEU A 202 -9.01 9.62 -3.68
N ASP A 203 -8.92 10.89 -4.07
CA ASP A 203 -9.40 12.03 -3.29
C ASP A 203 -10.89 11.88 -2.96
N TYR A 204 -11.71 11.52 -3.94
CA TYR A 204 -13.15 11.29 -3.73
C TYR A 204 -13.43 10.22 -2.67
N LEU A 205 -12.68 9.11 -2.65
CA LEU A 205 -12.83 8.11 -1.60
C LEU A 205 -12.48 8.71 -0.23
N PHE A 206 -11.37 9.44 -0.14
CA PHE A 206 -10.87 10.04 1.10
C PHE A 206 -11.69 11.24 1.61
N GLU A 207 -12.55 11.82 0.77
CA GLU A 207 -13.59 12.75 1.20
C GLU A 207 -14.73 12.06 1.96
N MET A 208 -14.93 10.76 1.71
CA MET A 208 -16.04 9.96 2.25
C MET A 208 -15.67 9.12 3.49
N ILE A 209 -14.38 8.81 3.69
CA ILE A 209 -13.87 8.04 4.83
C ILE A 209 -13.00 8.90 5.75
N ASN A 210 -13.17 8.75 7.06
CA ASN A 210 -12.44 9.55 8.06
C ASN A 210 -11.40 8.75 8.85
N SER A 211 -11.54 7.43 8.92
CA SER A 211 -10.65 6.53 9.66
C SER A 211 -10.05 5.46 8.75
N PRO A 212 -8.77 5.06 8.95
CA PRO A 212 -8.16 3.97 8.20
C PRO A 212 -8.90 2.64 8.35
N TYR A 213 -9.62 2.45 9.47
CA TYR A 213 -10.32 1.20 9.79
C TYR A 213 -11.82 1.22 9.41
N GLU A 214 -12.29 2.25 8.72
CA GLU A 214 -13.64 2.24 8.15
C GLU A 214 -13.77 1.15 7.09
N ILE A 215 -14.84 0.36 7.16
CA ILE A 215 -15.09 -0.73 6.21
C ILE A 215 -15.62 -0.16 4.90
N TRP A 216 -14.88 -0.39 3.82
CA TRP A 216 -15.28 -0.08 2.46
C TRP A 216 -14.84 -1.16 1.46
N ASP A 217 -15.44 -1.13 0.27
CA ASP A 217 -15.09 -2.01 -0.85
C ASP A 217 -15.06 -1.26 -2.19
N LEU A 218 -14.43 -1.88 -3.19
CA LEU A 218 -14.30 -1.36 -4.54
C LEU A 218 -14.89 -2.36 -5.54
N GLU A 219 -15.94 -1.95 -6.24
CA GLU A 219 -16.43 -2.65 -7.42
C GLU A 219 -15.97 -1.92 -8.68
N ILE A 220 -15.54 -2.68 -9.69
CA ILE A 220 -15.04 -2.14 -10.96
C ILE A 220 -15.89 -2.71 -12.08
N SER A 221 -16.57 -1.81 -12.80
CA SER A 221 -17.35 -2.15 -13.98
C SER A 221 -16.79 -1.45 -15.22
N GLN A 222 -17.10 -1.96 -16.41
CA GLN A 222 -16.77 -1.27 -17.66
C GLN A 222 -17.98 -0.45 -18.10
N LYS A 223 -17.80 0.88 -18.20
CA LYS A 223 -18.80 1.77 -18.81
C LYS A 223 -18.30 2.25 -20.17
N GLU A 224 -19.23 2.58 -21.05
CA GLU A 224 -18.94 3.13 -22.37
C GLU A 224 -19.20 4.63 -22.36
N SER A 225 -18.27 5.43 -22.89
CA SER A 225 -18.48 6.87 -23.02
C SER A 225 -19.51 7.15 -24.12
N LYS A 226 -20.65 7.75 -23.77
CA LYS A 226 -21.73 8.01 -24.72
C LYS A 226 -21.81 9.49 -25.04
N ILE A 227 -22.22 9.82 -26.26
CA ILE A 227 -22.40 11.22 -26.67
C ILE A 227 -23.45 11.93 -25.80
N VAL A 228 -24.42 11.17 -25.27
CA VAL A 228 -25.47 11.67 -24.37
C VAL A 228 -24.94 12.17 -23.03
N ASP A 229 -23.71 11.81 -22.65
CA ASP A 229 -23.06 12.29 -21.42
C ASP A 229 -22.54 13.74 -21.60
N TYR A 230 -22.51 14.24 -22.84
CA TYR A 230 -21.97 15.53 -23.24
C TYR A 230 -23.00 16.42 -23.94
N LYS A 231 -24.30 16.21 -23.67
CA LYS A 231 -25.43 16.86 -24.39
C LYS A 231 -25.30 18.37 -24.62
N ASN A 232 -24.62 19.08 -23.72
CA ASN A 232 -24.50 20.54 -23.74
C ASN A 232 -23.09 21.05 -24.11
N VAL A 233 -22.21 20.19 -24.65
CA VAL A 233 -20.83 20.57 -25.00
C VAL A 233 -20.67 20.60 -26.52
N GLY A 234 -20.49 21.81 -27.06
CA GLY A 234 -20.20 22.02 -28.47
C GLY A 234 -18.82 21.50 -28.86
N ARG A 235 -18.65 21.10 -30.13
CA ARG A 235 -17.38 20.52 -30.63
C ARG A 235 -16.15 21.41 -30.41
N ASN A 236 -16.32 22.72 -30.44
CA ASN A 236 -15.25 23.70 -30.29
C ASN A 236 -15.07 24.20 -28.85
N ASP A 237 -16.00 23.86 -27.95
CA ASP A 237 -15.97 24.25 -26.55
C ASP A 237 -14.84 23.51 -25.83
N LEU A 238 -14.43 24.03 -24.67
CA LEU A 238 -13.50 23.33 -23.81
C LEU A 238 -14.13 22.03 -23.30
N CYS A 239 -13.32 20.96 -23.26
CA CYS A 239 -13.78 19.67 -22.79
C CYS A 239 -13.98 19.70 -21.27
N THR A 240 -15.12 19.17 -20.80
CA THR A 240 -15.52 19.14 -19.37
C THR A 240 -14.67 18.22 -18.49
N CYS A 241 -13.68 17.53 -19.06
CA CYS A 241 -12.72 16.70 -18.31
C CYS A 241 -11.49 17.48 -17.83
N ASN A 242 -11.52 18.81 -17.88
CA ASN A 242 -10.44 19.71 -17.47
C ASN A 242 -9.08 19.50 -18.16
N SER A 243 -9.04 18.76 -19.27
CA SER A 243 -7.83 18.58 -20.08
C SER A 243 -7.26 19.85 -20.74
N GLY A 244 -7.96 20.99 -20.65
CA GLY A 244 -7.64 22.22 -21.40
C GLY A 244 -7.81 22.14 -22.92
N LYS A 245 -8.20 20.98 -23.47
CA LYS A 245 -8.38 20.75 -24.91
C LYS A 245 -9.83 21.02 -25.35
N LYS A 246 -10.02 21.43 -26.62
CA LYS A 246 -11.35 21.47 -27.25
C LYS A 246 -12.00 20.10 -27.26
N PHE A 247 -13.31 20.00 -27.04
CA PHE A 247 -14.06 18.74 -26.93
C PHE A 247 -13.79 17.79 -28.10
N LYS A 248 -13.78 18.31 -29.34
CA LYS A 248 -13.49 17.53 -30.56
C LYS A 248 -12.09 16.89 -30.62
N ARG A 249 -11.15 17.36 -29.80
CA ARG A 249 -9.76 16.86 -29.70
C ARG A 249 -9.50 16.10 -28.39
N CYS A 250 -10.55 15.83 -27.61
CA CYS A 250 -10.44 15.19 -26.31
C CYS A 250 -11.49 14.07 -26.16
N CYS A 251 -12.48 14.21 -25.27
CA CYS A 251 -13.44 13.14 -24.96
C CYS A 251 -14.33 12.76 -26.15
N LEU A 252 -14.53 13.63 -27.15
CA LEU A 252 -15.27 13.24 -28.35
C LEU A 252 -14.61 12.07 -29.10
N LEU A 253 -13.27 11.97 -29.06
CA LEU A 253 -12.51 10.86 -29.67
C LEU A 253 -12.59 9.55 -28.86
N LYS A 254 -13.21 9.62 -27.66
CA LYS A 254 -13.39 8.50 -26.74
C LYS A 254 -14.82 7.97 -26.76
N ILE A 255 -15.75 8.60 -27.49
CA ILE A 255 -17.12 8.08 -27.62
C ILE A 255 -17.08 6.65 -28.18
N GLY A 256 -17.84 5.75 -27.57
CA GLY A 256 -17.84 4.32 -27.90
C GLY A 256 -16.72 3.51 -27.25
N LYS A 257 -15.73 4.16 -26.61
CA LYS A 257 -14.67 3.45 -25.87
C LYS A 257 -15.15 3.08 -24.48
N LYS A 258 -14.72 1.90 -24.03
CA LYS A 258 -14.93 1.44 -22.66
C LYS A 258 -13.88 2.04 -21.73
N TYR A 259 -14.28 2.31 -20.51
CA TYR A 259 -13.43 2.80 -19.44
C TYR A 259 -13.83 2.16 -18.10
N PRO A 260 -12.88 1.99 -17.15
CA PRO A 260 -13.20 1.49 -15.83
C PRO A 260 -14.04 2.51 -15.07
N HIS A 261 -15.13 2.05 -14.47
CA HIS A 261 -15.95 2.79 -13.55
C HIS A 261 -15.81 2.17 -12.16
N TYR A 262 -15.38 3.00 -11.21
CA TYR A 262 -15.15 2.63 -9.83
C TYR A 262 -16.39 2.96 -9.00
N GLU A 263 -16.91 1.98 -8.28
CA GLU A 263 -18.01 2.12 -7.33
C GLU A 263 -17.48 1.79 -5.93
N PHE A 264 -17.64 2.75 -5.01
CA PHE A 264 -17.22 2.59 -3.62
C PHE A 264 -18.41 2.14 -2.77
N ILE A 265 -18.27 1.00 -2.10
CA ILE A 265 -19.29 0.47 -1.19
C ILE A 265 -18.86 0.81 0.23
N LEU A 266 -19.53 1.77 0.85
CA LEU A 266 -19.25 2.21 2.22
C LEU A 266 -20.25 1.56 3.17
N THR A 267 -19.76 0.92 4.23
CA THR A 267 -20.63 0.33 5.27
C THR A 267 -21.09 1.38 6.28
N ASN A 268 -20.21 2.33 6.63
CA ASN A 268 -20.47 3.44 7.54
C ASN A 268 -19.90 4.74 6.95
N PRO A 269 -20.56 5.38 5.97
CA PRO A 269 -20.03 6.60 5.36
C PRO A 269 -19.93 7.71 6.40
N SER A 270 -18.86 8.50 6.36
CA SER A 270 -18.84 9.76 7.11
C SER A 270 -20.04 10.64 6.72
N SER A 271 -20.52 11.48 7.63
CA SER A 271 -21.74 12.29 7.50
C SER A 271 -21.75 13.31 6.36
N LYS A 272 -20.76 13.29 5.46
CA LYS A 272 -20.70 14.14 4.27
C LYS A 272 -21.51 13.51 3.14
N THR A 273 -22.69 14.07 2.89
CA THR A 273 -23.46 13.78 1.69
C THR A 273 -22.81 14.49 0.50
N LEU A 274 -22.01 13.78 -0.30
CA LEU A 274 -21.58 14.25 -1.61
C LEU A 274 -22.38 13.50 -2.69
N LEU A 275 -23.24 14.22 -3.40
CA LEU A 275 -24.05 13.70 -4.50
C LEU A 275 -23.20 13.58 -5.76
N THR A 276 -22.68 12.39 -6.07
CA THR A 276 -22.39 12.00 -7.46
C THR A 276 -22.66 10.50 -7.68
N ASN A 277 -22.76 10.09 -8.94
CA ASN A 277 -23.34 8.83 -9.45
C ASN A 277 -22.62 7.50 -9.06
N THR A 278 -21.88 7.47 -7.95
CA THR A 278 -20.94 6.39 -7.57
C THR A 278 -21.19 5.76 -6.20
N LEU A 279 -22.22 6.18 -5.46
CA LEU A 279 -22.50 5.65 -4.12
C LEU A 279 -23.77 4.81 -4.09
N ARG A 280 -23.62 3.50 -3.86
CA ARG A 280 -24.71 2.61 -3.45
C ARG A 280 -24.57 2.34 -1.96
N ASN A 281 -25.34 3.06 -1.14
CA ASN A 281 -25.49 2.74 0.28
C ASN A 281 -26.12 1.35 0.41
N ARG A 282 -25.35 0.36 0.90
CA ARG A 282 -25.94 -0.89 1.39
C ARG A 282 -26.70 -0.56 2.66
N LYS A 283 -28.03 -0.47 2.57
CA LYS A 283 -28.88 -0.55 3.77
C LYS A 283 -28.60 -1.89 4.43
N ALA A 284 -28.26 -1.87 5.72
CA ALA A 284 -28.15 -3.05 6.55
C ALA A 284 -29.47 -3.83 6.47
N SER A 285 -29.41 -5.05 5.93
CA SER A 285 -30.48 -6.03 6.04
C SER A 285 -30.48 -6.55 7.48
N HIS A 286 -31.64 -6.45 8.12
CA HIS A 286 -31.97 -7.05 9.41
C HIS A 286 -31.68 -8.55 9.45
#